data_AF-A0A7W2AIJ4-F1
#
_entry.id   AF-A0A7W2AIJ4-F1
#
_cell.length_a   1.000
_cell.length_b   1.000
_cell.length_c   1.000
_cell.angle_alpha   90.00
_cell.angle_beta   90.00
_cell.angle_gamma   90.00
#
_symmetry.space_group_name_H-M   'P 1'
#
loop_
_entity.id
_entity.type
_entity.pdbx_description
1 polymer ?
#
loop_
_entity_poly.entity_id
_entity_poly.type
_entity_poly.pdbx_seq_one_letter_code
_entity_poly.pdbx_strand_id
1 'polypeptide(L)' 'MYLTPHERNLIIRALTKVLETEPPYARADEYKKLLDRLKSAQERDEDTLLEFDFNLDDG' A
#
# COMPACT_ATOMS: atom_id res chain seq x y z
N MET A 1 -9.13 10.03 7.98
CA MET A 1 -7.80 9.79 8.57
C MET A 1 -6.88 9.42 7.42
N TYR A 2 -5.86 10.21 7.13
CA TYR A 2 -4.87 9.90 6.08
C TYR A 2 -3.67 9.23 6.75
N LEU A 3 -3.23 8.10 6.22
CA LEU A 3 -2.03 7.42 6.67
C LEU A 3 -0.83 8.04 5.98
N THR A 4 0.25 8.28 6.72
CA THR A 4 1.54 8.62 6.09
C THR A 4 2.08 7.45 5.27
N PRO A 5 2.98 7.67 4.31
CA PRO A 5 3.60 6.60 3.53
C PRO A 5 4.28 5.54 4.43
N HIS A 6 4.86 5.97 5.55
CA HIS A 6 5.49 5.09 6.53
C HIS A 6 4.47 4.20 7.25
N GLU A 7 3.40 4.79 7.77
CA GLU A 7 2.33 4.03 8.45
C GLU A 7 1.65 3.06 7.49
N ARG A 8 1.41 3.49 6.24
CA ARG A 8 0.84 2.63 5.19
C ARG A 8 1.73 1.43 4.90
N ASN A 9 3.04 1.61 4.75
CA ASN A 9 3.98 0.51 4.54
C ASN A 9 4.01 -0.47 5.72
N LEU A 10 3.92 0.05 6.94
CA LEU A 10 3.90 -0.76 8.16
C LEU A 10 2.63 -1.63 8.21
N ILE A 11 1.48 -1.04 7.87
CA ILE A 11 0.19 -1.74 7.81
C ILE A 11 0.17 -2.79 6.69
N ILE A 12 0.69 -2.49 5.50
CA ILE A 12 0.81 -3.45 4.38
C ILE A 12 1.61 -4.68 4.81
N ARG A 13 2.76 -4.48 5.47
CA ARG A 13 3.62 -5.57 5.95
C ARG A 13 2.91 -6.42 7.02
N ALA A 14 2.24 -5.77 7.97
CA ALA A 14 1.52 -6.46 9.03
C ALA A 14 0.35 -7.30 8.47
N LEU A 15 -0.48 -6.72 7.59
CA LEU A 15 -1.60 -7.41 6.94
C LEU A 15 -1.15 -8.58 6.07
N THR A 16 -0.05 -8.41 5.33
CA THR A 16 0.52 -9.49 4.51
C THR A 16 0.90 -10.68 5.39
N LYS A 17 1.62 -10.42 6.50
CA LYS A 17 2.03 -11.49 7.42
C LYS A 17 0.84 -12.20 8.08
N VAL A 18 -0.18 -11.46 8.50
CA VAL A 18 -1.42 -12.02 9.07
C VAL A 18 -2.11 -12.97 8.08
N LEU A 19 -2.20 -12.57 6.81
CA LEU A 19 -2.78 -13.40 5.75
C LEU A 19 -1.96 -14.65 5.42
N GLU A 20 -0.64 -14.64 5.66
CA GLU A 20 0.26 -15.77 5.41
C GLU A 20 0.33 -16.76 6.59
N THR A 21 0.22 -16.28 7.83
CA THR A 21 0.51 -17.10 9.02
C THR A 21 -0.72 -17.68 9.71
N GLU A 22 -1.91 -17.14 9.50
CA GLU A 22 -3.11 -17.54 10.24
C GLU A 22 -4.07 -18.39 9.39
N PRO A 23 -4.77 -19.39 9.98
CA PRO A 23 -5.83 -20.12 9.29
C PRO A 23 -6.89 -19.14 8.78
N PRO A 24 -7.67 -19.49 7.74
CA PRO A 24 -8.60 -18.56 7.08
C PRO A 24 -9.63 -18.04 8.08
N TYR A 25 -9.33 -16.91 8.69
CA TYR A 25 -10.25 -16.19 9.56
C TYR A 25 -11.43 -15.76 8.71
N ALA A 26 -12.60 -15.66 9.35
CA ALA A 26 -13.85 -15.21 8.74
C ALA A 26 -13.78 -13.84 8.03
N ARG A 27 -12.66 -13.10 8.16
CA ARG A 27 -12.41 -11.77 7.58
C ARG A 27 -11.21 -11.70 6.63
N ALA A 28 -10.65 -12.83 6.19
CA ALA A 28 -9.53 -12.84 5.25
C ALA A 28 -9.83 -12.03 3.97
N ASP A 29 -11.07 -12.07 3.48
CA ASP A 29 -11.57 -11.25 2.38
C ASP A 29 -11.52 -9.74 2.65
N GLU A 30 -11.87 -9.31 3.87
CA GLU A 30 -11.83 -7.89 4.25
C GLU A 30 -10.39 -7.39 4.34
N TYR A 31 -9.49 -8.19 4.92
CA TYR A 31 -8.07 -7.88 4.99
C TYR A 31 -7.42 -7.84 3.62
N LYS A 32 -7.81 -8.75 2.71
CA LYS A 32 -7.33 -8.74 1.32
C LYS A 32 -7.78 -7.50 0.57
N LYS A 33 -9.05 -7.09 0.71
CA LYS A 33 -9.58 -5.85 0.12
C LYS A 33 -8.89 -4.60 0.68
N LEU A 34 -8.57 -4.59 1.97
CA LEU A 34 -7.83 -3.49 2.59
C LEU A 34 -6.39 -3.43 2.08
N LEU A 35 -5.71 -4.57 2.00
CA LEU A 35 -4.35 -4.68 1.50
C LEU A 35 -4.24 -4.18 0.05
N ASP A 36 -5.18 -4.56 -0.79
CA ASP A 36 -5.26 -4.15 -2.20
C ASP A 36 -5.37 -2.62 -2.33
N ARG A 37 -6.30 -2.01 -1.58
CA ARG A 37 -6.46 -0.54 -1.54
C ARG A 37 -5.21 0.20 -1.07
N LEU A 38 -4.51 -0.35 -0.06
CA LEU A 38 -3.30 0.26 0.47
C LEU A 38 -2.15 0.19 -0.55
N LYS A 39 -2.03 -0.92 -1.29
CA LYS A 39 -1.04 -1.05 -2.38
C LYS A 39 -1.33 -0.11 -3.54
N SER A 40 -2.58 -0.04 -4.03
CA SER A 40 -2.94 0.89 -5.10
C SER A 40 -2.79 2.36 -4.69
N ALA A 41 -3.02 2.70 -3.42
CA ALA A 41 -2.75 4.05 -2.92
C ALA A 41 -1.24 4.34 -2.90
N GLN A 42 -0.42 3.36 -2.51
CA GLN A 42 1.03 3.50 -2.53
C GLN A 42 1.57 3.65 -3.97
N GLU A 43 1.10 2.84 -4.92
CA GLU A 43 1.50 2.94 -6.33
C GLU A 43 1.21 4.33 -6.90
N ARG A 44 0.06 4.93 -6.57
CA ARG A 44 -0.27 6.30 -7.02
C ARG A 44 0.65 7.36 -6.43
N ASP A 45 1.04 7.23 -5.17
CA ASP A 45 2.01 8.16 -4.55
C ASP A 45 3.41 8.00 -5.18
N GLU A 46 3.81 6.78 -5.54
CA GLU A 46 5.08 6.51 -6.22
C GLU A 46 5.06 7.02 -7.68
N ASP A 47 3.96 6.81 -8.41
CA ASP A 47 3.78 7.31 -9.79
C ASP A 47 3.79 8.85 -9.84
N THR A 48 3.18 9.51 -8.85
CA THR A 48 3.19 10.98 -8.72
C THR A 48 4.59 11.52 -8.42
N LEU A 49 5.39 10.81 -7.62
CA LEU A 49 6.78 11.19 -7.35
C LEU A 49 7.69 11.00 -8.57
N LEU A 50 7.45 9.96 -9.36
CA LEU A 50 8.19 9.71 -10.60
C LEU A 50 7.83 10.74 -11.69
N GLU A 51 6.54 11.08 -11.88
CA GLU A 51 6.13 12.14 -12.80
C GLU A 51 6.75 13.51 -12.47
N PHE A 52 6.98 13.79 -11.19
CA PHE A 52 7.65 15.03 -10.75
C PHE A 52 9.16 15.03 -11.07
N ASP A 53 9.82 13.87 -11.01
CA ASP A 53 11.26 13.73 -11.24
C ASP A 53 11.59 13.78 -12.75
N PHE A 54 10.75 13.17 -13.59
CA PHE A 54 10.92 13.18 -15.06
C PHE A 54 10.65 14.54 -15.72
N ASN A 55 9.97 15.48 -15.04
CA ASN A 55 9.72 16.83 -15.56
C ASN A 55 10.85 17.83 -15.28
N LEU A 56 11.96 17.41 -14.64
CA LEU A 56 13.11 18.28 -14.34
C LEU A 56 14.33 18.03 -15.25
N ASP A 57 14.26 17.07 -16.18
CA ASP A 57 15.36 16.66 -17.07
C ASP A 57 15.12 16.97 -18.56
N ASP A 58 14.14 17.82 -18.89
CA ASP A 58 13.99 18.41 -20.25
C ASP A 58 14.14 19.93 -20.15
N GLY A 59 15.39 20.39 -20.13
CA GLY A 59 15.81 21.80 -20.14
C GLY A 59 16.93 22.03 -21.13
#